data_AF-A0A644TQL6-F1
#
_entry.id   AF-A0A644TQL6-F1
#
_cell.length_a   1.000
_cell.length_b   1.000
_cell.length_c   1.000
_cell.angle_alpha   90.00
_cell.angle_beta   90.00
_cell.angle_gamma   90.00
#
_symmetry.space_group_name_H-M   'P 1'
#
loop_
_entity.id
_entity.type
_entity.pdbx_description
1 polymer ?
#
loop_
_entity_poly.entity_id
_entity_poly.type
_entity_poly.pdbx_seq_one_letter_code
_entity_poly.pdbx_strand_id
1 'polypeptide(L)'
;MVLFGILAYGTKKRQGAMVRSHGTTRGNLGLNALQKVAAFLFIIGLEKGRKIIDLMDSDELKNVLAEFGKLQGISPKMQENVWQEFVQLGYEEEMNPAEALYVIRQLFNGSKIRNG
;
A
#
# COMPACT_ATOMS: atom_id res chain seq x y z
N MET A 1 19.23 9.94 19.43
CA MET A 1 19.65 9.58 18.07
C MET A 1 19.60 8.07 17.98
N VAL A 2 18.54 7.49 17.41
CA VAL A 2 18.37 6.02 17.37
C VAL A 2 18.41 5.59 15.91
N LEU A 3 19.48 4.88 15.58
CA LEU A 3 19.76 4.24 14.31
C LEU A 3 18.98 2.91 14.31
N PHE A 4 17.99 2.73 13.43
CA PHE A 4 17.40 1.41 13.19
C PHE A 4 17.96 0.84 11.89
N GLY A 5 18.74 -0.23 12.06
CA GLY A 5 19.38 -0.98 10.99
C GLY A 5 18.38 -1.76 10.14
N ILE A 6 18.62 -1.72 8.83
CA ILE A 6 18.00 -2.57 7.82
C ILE A 6 18.52 -3.98 8.04
N LEU A 7 17.62 -4.93 8.34
CA LEU A 7 17.96 -6.35 8.47
C LEU A 7 17.53 -7.10 7.20
N ALA A 8 18.53 -7.76 6.63
CA ALA A 8 18.51 -8.48 5.37
C ALA A 8 17.51 -9.64 5.33
N TYR A 9 16.95 -9.85 4.14
CA TYR A 9 16.07 -10.96 3.76
C TYR A 9 16.84 -12.30 3.84
N GLY A 10 16.47 -13.16 4.78
CA GLY A 10 16.99 -14.52 4.90
C GLY A 10 15.92 -15.56 4.56
N THR A 11 16.08 -16.26 3.46
CA THR A 11 15.21 -17.37 3.03
C THR A 11 15.41 -18.59 3.93
N LYS A 12 14.35 -19.11 4.56
CA LYS A 12 14.38 -20.43 5.18
C LYS A 12 13.06 -21.18 5.00
N LYS A 13 13.12 -22.12 4.04
CA LYS A 13 12.12 -23.13 3.71
C LYS A 13 11.89 -24.06 4.92
N ARG A 14 10.67 -24.16 5.43
CA ARG A 14 10.21 -25.31 6.24
C ARG A 14 8.83 -25.74 5.76
N GLN A 15 8.78 -26.97 5.25
CA GLN A 15 7.57 -27.71 4.95
C GLN A 15 7.04 -28.35 6.24
N GLY A 16 5.71 -28.49 6.35
CA GLY A 16 5.07 -29.47 7.23
C GLY A 16 4.15 -28.88 8.29
N ALA A 17 2.89 -28.63 7.95
CA ALA A 17 1.73 -28.88 8.81
C ALA A 17 0.44 -28.77 7.98
N MET A 18 -0.18 -29.91 7.72
CA MET A 18 -1.49 -30.03 7.10
C MET A 18 -2.56 -29.67 8.13
N VAL A 19 -3.21 -28.52 7.97
CA VAL A 19 -4.44 -28.18 8.68
C VAL A 19 -5.56 -28.09 7.65
N ARG A 20 -6.46 -29.07 7.67
CA ARG A 20 -7.78 -28.93 7.02
C ARG A 20 -8.56 -27.88 7.81
N SER A 21 -8.76 -26.71 7.22
CA SER A 21 -9.82 -25.79 7.64
C SER A 21 -10.66 -25.43 6.42
N HIS A 22 -11.96 -25.64 6.56
CA HIS A 22 -12.98 -25.32 5.57
C HIS A 22 -12.99 -23.80 5.28
N GLY A 23 -13.31 -23.45 4.04
CA GLY A 23 -13.09 -22.13 3.45
C GLY A 23 -13.88 -20.94 4.01
N THR A 24 -13.60 -19.78 3.40
CA THR A 24 -14.12 -18.40 3.60
C THR A 24 -13.14 -17.55 4.43
N THR A 25 -12.39 -16.56 3.94
CA THR A 25 -12.44 -15.69 2.74
C THR A 25 -11.02 -15.18 2.45
N ARG A 26 -10.72 -14.80 1.19
CA ARG A 26 -9.51 -14.06 0.80
C ARG A 26 -9.17 -13.00 1.84
N GLY A 27 -7.91 -12.94 2.29
CA GLY A 27 -7.41 -11.95 3.25
C GLY A 27 -7.42 -10.53 2.66
N ASN A 28 -8.61 -9.97 2.50
CA ASN A 28 -8.84 -8.58 2.17
C ASN A 28 -8.70 -7.81 3.48
N LEU A 29 -7.52 -7.24 3.74
CA LEU A 29 -7.39 -6.25 4.79
C LEU A 29 -8.31 -5.10 4.37
N GLY A 30 -9.34 -4.80 5.17
CA GLY A 30 -10.47 -3.92 4.83
C GLY A 30 -10.12 -2.44 4.66
N LEU A 31 -8.97 -2.13 4.08
CA LEU A 31 -8.58 -0.78 3.71
C LEU A 31 -9.36 -0.35 2.48
N ASN A 32 -9.97 0.82 2.56
CA ASN A 32 -10.53 1.48 1.37
C ASN A 32 -9.41 2.07 0.50
N ALA A 33 -9.76 2.60 -0.67
CA ALA A 33 -8.78 3.15 -1.61
C ALA A 33 -7.89 4.26 -0.99
N LEU A 34 -8.49 5.21 -0.26
CA LEU A 34 -7.74 6.30 0.38
C LEU A 34 -6.76 5.77 1.44
N GLN A 35 -7.18 4.78 2.23
CA GLN A 35 -6.32 4.14 3.23
C GLN A 35 -5.16 3.37 2.60
N LYS A 36 -5.40 2.71 1.46
CA LYS A 36 -4.35 2.05 0.70
C LYS A 36 -3.34 3.05 0.14
N VAL A 37 -3.79 4.21 -0.36
CA VAL A 37 -2.88 5.28 -0.80
C VAL A 37 -2.04 5.82 0.35
N ALA A 38 -2.66 6.14 1.49
CA ALA A 38 -1.92 6.59 2.67
C ALA A 38 -0.91 5.54 3.16
N ALA A 39 -1.30 4.27 3.19
CA ALA A 39 -0.42 3.16 3.55
C ALA A 39 0.73 3.01 2.54
N PHE A 40 0.45 3.13 1.24
CA PHE A 40 1.44 3.04 0.19
C PHE A 40 2.47 4.17 0.25
N LEU A 41 2.01 5.42 0.42
CA LEU A 41 2.87 6.59 0.59
C LEU A 41 3.76 6.45 1.84
N PHE A 42 3.28 5.79 2.90
CA PHE A 42 4.09 5.44 4.05
C PHE A 42 5.16 4.39 3.72
N ILE A 43 4.80 3.35 2.97
CA ILE A 43 5.69 2.23 2.60
C ILE A 43 6.85 2.69 1.70
N ILE A 44 6.58 3.54 0.70
CA ILE A 44 7.63 4.06 -0.21
C ILE A 44 8.56 5.09 0.45
N GLY A 45 8.26 5.48 1.69
CA GLY A 45 9.07 6.37 2.50
C GLY A 45 8.83 7.86 2.24
N LEU A 46 9.29 8.66 3.20
CA LEU A 46 9.00 10.11 3.27
C LEU A 46 9.49 10.88 2.05
N GLU A 47 10.68 10.58 1.53
CA GLU A 47 11.26 11.34 0.41
C GLU A 47 10.46 11.15 -0.88
N LYS A 48 10.19 9.89 -1.26
CA LYS A 48 9.43 9.58 -2.48
C LYS A 48 7.96 9.96 -2.31
N GLY A 49 7.38 9.67 -1.15
CA GLY A 49 6.00 10.03 -0.81
C GLY A 49 5.74 11.53 -0.89
N ARG A 50 6.66 12.37 -0.38
CA ARG A 50 6.52 13.83 -0.45
C ARG A 50 6.49 14.33 -1.89
N LYS A 51 7.39 13.86 -2.76
CA LYS A 51 7.43 14.29 -4.17
C LYS A 51 6.15 13.97 -4.92
N ILE A 52 5.47 12.89 -4.55
CA ILE A 52 4.17 12.50 -5.12
C ILE A 52 3.05 13.36 -4.54
N ILE A 53 3.05 13.59 -3.23
CA ILE A 53 2.11 14.48 -2.52
C ILE A 53 2.14 15.90 -3.09
N ASP A 54 3.32 16.42 -3.43
CA ASP A 54 3.49 17.76 -4.00
C ASP A 54 2.82 17.91 -5.39
N LEU A 55 2.45 16.80 -6.04
CA LEU A 55 1.78 16.77 -7.35
C LEU A 55 0.27 16.50 -7.25
N MET A 56 -0.25 16.18 -6.06
CA MET A 56 -1.68 15.98 -5.84
C MET A 56 -2.43 17.31 -5.87
N ASP A 57 -3.68 17.28 -6.31
CA ASP A 57 -4.54 18.44 -6.11
C ASP A 57 -4.93 18.59 -4.62
N SER A 58 -5.49 19.75 -4.27
CA SER A 58 -5.81 20.07 -2.87
C SER A 58 -6.82 19.11 -2.25
N ASP A 59 -7.75 18.57 -3.04
CA ASP A 59 -8.79 17.68 -2.55
C ASP A 59 -8.25 16.25 -2.36
N GLU A 60 -7.48 15.75 -3.33
CA GLU A 60 -6.71 14.49 -3.25
C GLU A 60 -5.83 14.50 -1.99
N LEU A 61 -5.02 15.56 -1.83
CA LEU A 61 -4.12 15.70 -0.69
C LEU A 61 -4.88 15.68 0.64
N LYS A 62 -5.94 16.49 0.75
CA LYS A 62 -6.75 16.56 1.98
C LYS A 62 -7.34 15.21 2.34
N ASN A 63 -7.87 14.49 1.36
CA ASN A 63 -8.48 13.18 1.57
C ASN A 63 -7.45 12.13 2.00
N VAL A 64 -6.28 12.11 1.38
CA VAL A 64 -5.19 11.18 1.73
C VAL A 64 -4.61 11.49 3.11
N LEU A 65 -4.37 12.76 3.44
CA LEU A 65 -3.86 13.18 4.75
C LEU A 65 -4.81 12.80 5.90
N ALA A 66 -6.12 12.87 5.67
CA ALA A 66 -7.12 12.47 6.66
C ALA A 66 -7.06 10.97 7.02
N GLU A 67 -6.51 10.13 6.15
CA GLU A 67 -6.38 8.68 6.41
C GLU A 67 -5.11 8.32 7.17
N PHE A 68 -4.02 9.09 7.07
CA PHE A 68 -2.77 8.78 7.78
C PHE A 68 -2.96 8.63 9.29
N GLY A 69 -3.74 9.54 9.90
CA GLY A 69 -4.05 9.46 11.34
C GLY A 69 -4.94 8.28 11.73
N LYS A 70 -5.61 7.64 10.77
CA LYS A 70 -6.49 6.49 10.97
C LYS A 70 -5.76 5.16 10.81
N LEU A 71 -4.57 5.16 10.20
CA LEU A 71 -3.73 3.97 10.08
C LEU A 71 -3.10 3.64 11.45
N GLN A 72 -3.76 2.82 12.25
CA GLN A 72 -3.24 2.31 13.53
C GLN A 72 -2.14 1.27 13.32
N GLY A 73 -0.96 1.71 12.84
CA GLY A 73 0.18 0.84 12.58
C GLY A 73 -0.05 -0.13 11.42
N ILE A 74 0.92 -0.20 10.51
CA ILE A 74 0.80 -1.06 9.32
C ILE A 74 1.59 -2.34 9.58
N SER A 75 0.88 -3.46 9.80
CA SER A 75 1.53 -4.77 9.99
C SER A 75 2.33 -5.18 8.74
N PRO A 76 3.39 -6.01 8.85
CA PRO A 76 4.18 -6.45 7.69
C PRO A 76 3.34 -7.08 6.58
N LYS A 77 2.34 -7.90 6.95
CA LYS A 77 1.39 -8.50 5.98
C LYS A 77 0.54 -7.46 5.26
N MET A 78 0.19 -6.38 5.94
CA MET A 78 -0.53 -5.25 5.33
C MET A 78 0.36 -4.47 4.37
N GLN A 79 1.62 -4.25 4.72
CA GLN A 79 2.58 -3.61 3.84
C GLN A 79 2.77 -4.43 2.56
N GLU A 80 2.98 -5.75 2.69
CA GLU A 80 3.13 -6.66 1.55
C GLU A 80 1.89 -6.65 0.65
N ASN A 81 0.68 -6.73 1.22
CA ASN A 81 -0.55 -6.71 0.44
C ASN A 81 -0.75 -5.39 -0.32
N VAL A 82 -0.54 -4.25 0.34
CA VAL A 82 -0.64 -2.93 -0.29
C VAL A 82 0.40 -2.80 -1.39
N TRP A 83 1.65 -3.17 -1.13
CA TRP A 83 2.72 -3.14 -2.12
C TRP A 83 2.37 -3.96 -3.37
N GLN A 84 1.93 -5.21 -3.19
CA GLN A 84 1.57 -6.09 -4.31
C GLN A 84 0.39 -5.53 -5.14
N GLU A 85 -0.57 -4.87 -4.51
CA GLU A 85 -1.69 -4.26 -5.22
C GLU A 85 -1.22 -3.09 -6.11
N PHE A 86 -0.31 -2.25 -5.63
CA PHE A 86 0.27 -1.17 -6.43
C PHE A 86 1.15 -1.71 -7.56
N VAL A 87 1.95 -2.75 -7.32
CA VAL A 87 2.72 -3.43 -8.37
C VAL A 87 1.78 -4.01 -9.45
N GLN A 88 0.64 -4.61 -9.07
CA GLN A 88 -0.36 -5.12 -10.01
C GLN A 88 -1.05 -4.01 -10.81
N LEU A 89 -1.16 -2.80 -10.25
CA LEU A 89 -1.62 -1.61 -10.96
C LEU A 89 -0.55 -1.00 -11.88
N GLY A 90 0.66 -1.55 -11.88
CA GLY A 90 1.77 -1.14 -12.73
C GLY A 90 2.77 -0.21 -12.06
N TYR A 91 2.80 -0.10 -10.73
CA TYR A 91 3.86 0.66 -10.05
C TYR A 91 5.21 -0.04 -10.15
N GLU A 92 6.25 0.73 -10.47
CA GLU A 92 7.66 0.31 -10.43
C GLU A 92 8.45 1.24 -9.49
N GLU A 93 9.49 0.73 -8.82
CA GLU A 93 10.24 1.48 -7.81
C GLU A 93 11.05 2.63 -8.42
N GLU A 94 11.37 2.53 -9.71
CA GLU A 94 12.12 3.47 -10.52
C GLU A 94 11.25 4.59 -11.07
N MET A 95 9.92 4.46 -10.99
CA MET A 95 8.98 5.47 -11.49
C MET A 95 9.24 6.84 -10.89
N ASN A 96 9.17 7.84 -11.75
CA ASN A 96 9.19 9.23 -11.31
C ASN A 96 7.89 9.59 -10.56
N PRO A 97 7.85 10.71 -9.82
CA PRO A 97 6.70 11.06 -9.00
C PRO A 97 5.38 11.21 -9.78
N ALA A 98 5.42 11.69 -11.04
CA ALA A 98 4.22 11.87 -11.86
C ALA A 98 3.65 10.52 -12.35
N GLU A 99 4.53 9.59 -12.73
CA GLU A 99 4.15 8.21 -13.08
C GLU A 99 3.55 7.48 -11.88
N ALA A 100 4.18 7.59 -10.71
CA ALA A 100 3.66 7.01 -9.48
C ALA A 100 2.29 7.59 -9.09
N LEU A 101 2.10 8.91 -9.25
CA LEU A 101 0.80 9.55 -9.05
C LEU A 101 -0.26 9.04 -10.03
N TYR A 102 0.11 8.81 -11.29
CA TYR A 102 -0.80 8.21 -12.27
C TYR A 102 -1.30 6.84 -11.80
N VAL A 103 -0.41 5.97 -11.30
CA VAL A 103 -0.80 4.65 -10.76
C VAL A 103 -1.69 4.79 -9.52
N ILE A 104 -1.39 5.72 -8.62
CA ILE A 104 -2.26 6.03 -7.46
C ILE A 104 -3.68 6.41 -7.93
N ARG A 105 -3.80 7.22 -8.98
CA ARG A 105 -5.09 7.60 -9.56
C ARG A 105 -5.82 6.42 -10.20
N GLN A 106 -5.11 5.44 -10.73
CA GLN A 106 -5.73 4.20 -11.23
C GLN A 106 -6.43 3.41 -10.12
N LEU A 107 -5.98 3.48 -8.86
CA LEU A 107 -6.68 2.81 -7.76
C LEU A 107 -8.10 3.37 -7.57
N PHE A 108 -8.27 4.69 -7.72
CA PHE A 108 -9.58 5.34 -7.62
C PHE A 108 -10.47 5.07 -8.84
N ASN A 109 -9.90 5.02 -10.04
CA ASN A 109 -10.63 4.78 -11.28
C ASN A 109 -10.97 3.29 -11.52
N GLY A 110 -10.09 2.40 -11.05
CA GLY A 110 -10.22 0.95 -11.13
C GLY A 110 -11.14 0.35 -10.07
N SER A 111 -11.51 1.15 -9.06
CA SER A 111 -12.62 0.88 -8.14
C SER A 111 -13.94 0.96 -8.90
N LYS A 112 -14.16 0.03 -9.84
CA LYS A 112 -15.48 -0.23 -10.41
C LYS A 112 -16.42 -0.52 -9.24
N ILE A 113 -17.16 0.51 -8.85
CA ILE A 113 -18.46 0.37 -8.24
C ILE A 113 -19.24 -0.47 -9.25
N ARG A 114 -19.31 -1.77 -9.00
CA ARG A 114 -20.31 -2.63 -9.62
C ARG A 114 -21.60 -2.19 -8.96
N ASN A 115 -22.32 -1.27 -9.60
CA ASN A 115 -23.70 -0.95 -9.23
C ASN A 115 -24.43 -2.30 -9.11
N GLY A 116 -25.01 -2.52 -7.94
CA GLY A 116 -25.99 -3.59 -7.73
C GLY A 116 -27.22 -3.37 -8.59
#